data_AF-A0A9R0RFQ1-F1
#
_entry.id   AF-A0A9R0RFQ1-F1
#
_cell.length_a   1.000
_cell.length_b   1.000
_cell.length_c   1.000
_cell.angle_alpha   90.00
_cell.angle_beta   90.00
_cell.angle_gamma   90.00
#
_symmetry.space_group_name_H-M   'P 1'
#
loop_
_entity.id
_entity.type
_entity.pdbx_description
1 polymer ?
#
loop_
_entity_poly.entity_id
_entity_poly.type
_entity_poly.pdbx_seq_one_letter_code
_entity_poly.pdbx_strand_id
1 'polypeptide(L)'
;MASAEGGDKYRSFLHGDGEKNTVWRHGAPPNYDLVNKLFEEERTKEWPEGSLEEKVQRLLKSWEMEMVHKVRPEDQKSVHPRNYSASTNGET
;
A
#
# COMPACT_ATOMS: atom_id res chain seq x y z
N MET A 1 -4.96 14.07 13.19
CA MET A 1 -5.41 12.92 13.99
C MET A 1 -4.37 11.83 13.84
N ALA A 2 -3.93 11.26 14.96
CA ALA A 2 -2.62 10.66 15.18
C ALA A 2 -2.22 9.59 14.16
N SER A 3 -1.03 9.74 13.56
CA SER A 3 -0.29 8.63 12.97
C SER A 3 0.09 7.68 14.10
N ALA A 4 -0.32 6.41 14.02
CA ALA A 4 0.17 5.40 14.94
C ALA A 4 1.70 5.39 14.93
N GLU A 5 2.32 5.57 16.11
CA GLU A 5 3.75 5.37 16.31
C GLU A 5 4.08 3.90 16.01
N GLY A 6 4.69 3.65 14.86
CA GLY A 6 4.87 2.32 14.28
C GLY A 6 4.04 2.23 13.00
N GLY A 7 4.68 2.47 11.85
CA GLY A 7 4.01 2.56 10.55
C GLY A 7 3.10 1.37 10.20
N ASP A 8 2.32 1.52 9.13
CA ASP A 8 1.35 0.51 8.70
C ASP A 8 1.96 -0.90 8.55
N LYS A 9 1.37 -1.85 9.29
CA LYS A 9 1.78 -3.27 9.35
C LYS A 9 1.75 -3.98 8.00
N TYR A 10 0.89 -3.53 7.09
CA TYR A 10 0.55 -4.23 5.85
C TYR A 10 1.16 -3.59 4.60
N ARG A 11 1.55 -2.31 4.68
CA ARG A 11 1.95 -1.48 3.55
C ARG A 11 3.34 -0.93 3.77
N SER A 12 4.32 -1.64 3.24
CA SER A 12 5.75 -1.34 3.43
C SER A 12 6.18 0.01 2.82
N PHE A 13 5.44 0.54 1.84
CA PHE A 13 5.78 1.77 1.10
C PHE A 13 4.88 2.96 1.46
N LEU A 14 4.29 2.95 2.66
CA LEU A 14 3.45 4.04 3.15
C LEU A 14 4.25 5.08 3.95
N HIS A 15 5.25 4.63 4.70
CA HIS A 15 6.11 5.45 5.53
C HIS A 15 7.57 5.05 5.35
N GLY A 16 8.48 6.01 5.39
CA GLY A 16 9.92 5.78 5.25
C GLY A 16 10.62 6.95 4.60
N ASP A 17 11.95 6.88 4.52
CA ASP A 17 12.76 7.93 3.88
C ASP A 17 12.45 8.09 2.39
N GLY A 18 12.13 6.99 1.71
CA GLY A 18 11.76 7.02 0.30
C GLY A 18 10.39 7.66 0.03
N GLU A 19 9.53 7.75 1.04
CA GLU A 19 8.17 8.29 0.94
C GLU A 19 8.11 9.80 1.27
N LYS A 20 9.20 10.37 1.81
CA LYS A 20 9.29 11.81 2.14
C LYS A 20 9.10 12.72 0.93
N ASN A 21 9.52 12.24 -0.25
CA ASN A 21 9.45 12.97 -1.51
C ASN A 21 8.33 12.48 -2.43
N THR A 22 7.49 11.55 -1.96
CA THR A 22 6.38 11.01 -2.73
C THR A 22 5.31 12.07 -2.97
N VAL A 23 4.83 12.15 -4.21
CA VAL A 23 3.71 13.01 -4.56
C VAL A 23 2.42 12.23 -4.38
N TRP A 24 1.74 12.52 -3.28
CA TRP A 24 0.45 11.93 -2.92
C TRP A 24 -0.70 12.67 -3.62
N ARG A 25 -1.67 11.91 -4.14
CA ARG A 25 -2.85 12.44 -4.84
C ARG A 25 -3.65 13.45 -4.00
N HIS A 26 -3.67 13.25 -2.69
CA HIS A 26 -4.39 14.12 -1.74
C HIS A 26 -3.44 14.91 -0.82
N GLY A 27 -2.17 15.09 -1.24
CA GLY A 27 -1.18 15.91 -0.54
C GLY A 27 -0.54 15.26 0.71
N ALA A 28 -1.05 14.11 1.17
CA ALA A 28 -0.49 13.36 2.29
C ALA A 28 -0.68 11.84 2.09
N PRO A 29 0.11 10.99 2.79
CA PRO A 29 -0.12 9.56 2.83
C PRO A 29 -1.53 9.23 3.34
N PRO A 30 -2.24 8.24 2.76
CA PRO A 30 -3.54 7.80 3.25
C PRO A 30 -3.44 7.17 4.65
N ASN A 31 -4.50 7.30 5.44
CA ASN A 31 -4.63 6.63 6.75
C ASN A 31 -5.44 5.33 6.59
N TYR A 32 -4.89 4.22 7.07
CA TYR A 32 -5.51 2.90 7.03
C TYR A 32 -5.89 2.32 8.40
N ASP A 33 -5.83 3.10 9.48
CA ASP A 33 -6.02 2.62 10.86
C ASP A 33 -7.37 1.92 11.04
N LEU A 34 -8.46 2.53 10.55
CA LEU A 34 -9.80 1.96 10.64
C LEU A 34 -9.93 0.68 9.80
N VAL A 35 -9.38 0.70 8.58
CA VAL A 35 -9.45 -0.46 7.66
C VAL A 35 -8.64 -1.63 8.21
N ASN A 36 -7.47 -1.35 8.79
CA ASN A 36 -6.62 -2.36 9.42
C ASN A 36 -7.29 -2.93 10.66
N LYS A 37 -7.94 -2.10 11.49
CA LYS A 37 -8.72 -2.56 12.64
C LYS A 37 -9.82 -3.53 12.21
N LEU A 38 -10.67 -3.13 11.25
CA LEU A 38 -11.74 -3.98 10.73
C LEU A 38 -11.20 -5.28 10.13
N PHE A 39 -10.09 -5.20 9.39
CA PHE A 39 -9.45 -6.38 8.82
C PHE A 39 -8.99 -7.38 9.91
N GLU A 40 -8.39 -6.90 11.00
CA GLU A 40 -7.97 -7.77 12.11
C GLU A 40 -9.16 -8.36 12.88
N GLU A 41 -10.26 -7.61 13.00
CA GLU A 41 -11.50 -8.06 13.65
C GLU A 41 -12.25 -9.12 12.81
N GLU A 42 -12.26 -8.96 11.48
CA GLU A 42 -13.07 -9.79 10.57
C GLU A 42 -12.28 -10.89 9.85
N ARG A 43 -10.94 -10.89 9.90
CA ARG A 43 -10.14 -11.93 9.22
C ARG A 43 -10.49 -13.31 9.77
N THR A 44 -10.67 -14.25 8.85
CA THR A 44 -10.95 -15.66 9.19
C THR A 44 -9.69 -16.54 9.14
N LYS A 45 -8.59 -16.01 8.63
CA LYS A 45 -7.30 -16.69 8.51
C LYS A 45 -6.17 -15.77 8.94
N GLU A 46 -5.26 -16.32 9.73
CA GLU A 46 -3.98 -15.70 10.06
C GLU A 46 -2.88 -16.45 9.33
N TRP A 47 -2.06 -15.70 8.59
CA TRP A 47 -0.93 -16.25 7.86
C TRP A 47 0.29 -16.30 8.77
N PRO A 48 1.07 -17.41 8.75
CA PRO A 48 2.34 -17.45 9.47
C PRO A 48 3.29 -16.35 8.98
N GLU A 49 4.07 -15.78 9.88
CA GLU A 49 5.09 -14.80 9.51
C GLU A 49 6.12 -15.42 8.54
N GLY A 50 6.46 -14.70 7.48
CA GLY A 50 7.35 -15.14 6.41
C GLY A 50 6.71 -16.07 5.37
N SER A 51 5.46 -16.48 5.57
CA SER A 51 4.71 -17.33 4.61
C SER A 51 4.51 -16.64 3.26
N LEU A 52 4.21 -17.43 2.23
CA LEU A 52 3.93 -16.91 0.90
C LEU A 52 2.63 -16.08 0.93
N GLU A 53 1.62 -16.56 1.63
CA GLU A 53 0.33 -15.93 1.77
C GLU A 53 0.44 -14.55 2.44
N GLU A 54 1.24 -14.45 3.52
CA GLU A 54 1.53 -13.16 4.16
C GLU A 54 2.21 -12.20 3.17
N LYS A 55 3.22 -12.68 2.42
CA LYS A 55 3.94 -11.88 1.43
C LYS A 55 3.03 -11.38 0.32
N VAL A 56 2.17 -12.25 -0.21
CA VAL A 56 1.20 -11.91 -1.26
C VAL A 56 0.19 -10.87 -0.74
N GLN A 57 -0.30 -11.04 0.49
CA GLN A 57 -1.21 -10.07 1.11
C GLN A 57 -0.56 -8.69 1.24
N ARG A 58 0.67 -8.62 1.76
CA ARG A 58 1.41 -7.35 1.93
C ARG A 58 1.73 -6.70 0.58
N LEU A 59 2.11 -7.50 -0.42
CA LEU A 59 2.37 -7.03 -1.78
C LEU A 59 1.12 -6.38 -2.38
N LEU A 60 -0.03 -7.08 -2.35
CA LEU A 60 -1.27 -6.57 -2.94
C LEU A 60 -1.79 -5.31 -2.24
N LYS A 61 -1.76 -5.27 -0.89
CA LYS A 61 -2.17 -4.07 -0.13
C LYS A 61 -1.24 -2.87 -0.40
N SER A 62 0.05 -3.12 -0.59
CA SER A 62 1.00 -2.06 -0.96
C SER A 62 0.77 -1.60 -2.41
N TRP A 63 0.60 -2.53 -3.35
CA TRP A 63 0.35 -2.24 -4.75
C TRP A 63 -0.91 -1.39 -4.96
N GLU A 64 -2.04 -1.78 -4.35
CA GLU A 64 -3.29 -1.03 -4.44
C GLU A 64 -3.12 0.41 -3.93
N MET A 65 -2.52 0.56 -2.74
CA MET A 65 -2.25 1.87 -2.16
C MET A 65 -1.44 2.75 -3.10
N GLU A 66 -0.37 2.21 -3.70
CA GLU A 66 0.49 2.94 -4.62
C GLU A 66 -0.24 3.34 -5.90
N MET A 67 -1.01 2.43 -6.51
CA MET A 67 -1.76 2.70 -7.74
C MET A 67 -2.83 3.77 -7.57
N VAL A 68 -3.51 3.75 -6.42
CA VAL A 68 -4.61 4.69 -6.15
C VAL A 68 -4.09 6.03 -5.67
N HIS A 69 -3.07 6.05 -4.80
CA HIS A 69 -2.70 7.26 -4.05
C HIS A 69 -1.41 7.94 -4.53
N LYS A 70 -0.46 7.23 -5.17
CA LYS A 70 0.75 7.86 -5.71
C LYS A 70 0.48 8.37 -7.12
N VAL A 71 0.81 9.64 -7.37
CA VAL A 71 0.52 10.28 -8.67
C VAL A 71 1.55 9.92 -9.72
N ARG A 72 2.81 9.84 -9.31
CA ARG A 72 3.94 9.60 -10.22
C ARG A 72 4.28 8.11 -10.29
N PRO A 73 4.46 7.53 -11.49
CA PRO A 73 4.95 6.17 -11.64
C PRO A 73 6.31 5.95 -10.95
N GLU A 74 7.17 6.97 -10.89
CA GLU A 74 8.49 6.85 -10.24
C GLU A 74 8.42 6.67 -8.72
N ASP A 75 7.31 7.06 -8.09
CA ASP A 75 7.10 6.85 -6.65
C ASP A 75 6.60 5.44 -6.34
N GLN A 76 6.15 4.67 -7.35
CA GLN A 76 5.63 3.31 -7.20
C GLN A 76 6.79 2.30 -7.14
N LYS A 77 6.85 1.52 -6.06
CA LYS A 77 7.93 0.56 -5.79
C LYS A 77 7.50 -0.90 -6.00
N SER A 78 6.19 -1.17 -5.99
CA SER A 78 5.64 -2.51 -6.21
C SER A 78 5.67 -2.96 -7.68
N VAL A 79 5.89 -2.04 -8.62
CA VAL A 79 5.88 -2.31 -10.07
C VAL A 79 7.03 -1.63 -10.78
N HIS A 80 7.38 -2.13 -11.97
CA HIS A 80 8.41 -1.51 -12.79
C HIS A 80 7.81 -0.36 -13.62
N PRO A 81 8.20 0.90 -13.41
CA PRO A 81 7.49 2.07 -13.96
C PRO A 81 7.46 2.14 -15.49
N ARG A 82 8.40 1.48 -16.18
CA ARG A 82 8.46 1.47 -17.65
C ARG A 82 7.79 0.27 -18.32
N ASN A 83 7.58 -0.82 -17.57
CA ASN A 83 7.16 -2.11 -18.13
C ASN A 83 5.80 -2.55 -17.56
N TYR A 84 5.17 -1.69 -16.78
CA TYR A 84 3.91 -1.95 -16.12
C TYR A 84 2.86 -0.97 -16.63
N SER A 85 1.71 -1.51 -17.03
CA SER A 85 0.52 -0.74 -17.40
C SER A 85 -0.68 -1.40 -16.75
N ALA A 86 -1.58 -0.59 -16.19
CA ALA A 86 -2.86 -1.04 -15.67
C ALA A 86 -3.97 -0.21 -16.32
N SER A 87 -5.03 -0.89 -16.75
CA SER A 87 -6.24 -0.27 -17.31
C SER A 87 -7.45 -0.68 -16.47
N THR A 88 -8.31 0.27 -16.15
CA THR A 88 -9.60 -0.02 -15.52
C THR A 88 -10.69 0.18 -16.56
N ASN A 89 -11.54 -0.83 -16.77
CA ASN A 89 -12.61 -0.81 -17.78
C ASN A 89 -12.14 -0.62 -19.23
N GLY A 90 -10.88 -0.97 -19.55
CA GLY A 90 -10.33 -0.85 -20.90
C GLY A 90 -9.85 0.55 -21.27
N GLU A 91 -9.92 1.52 -20.35
CA GLU A 91 -9.25 2.82 -20.52
C GLU A 91 -7.79 2.67 -20.09
N THR A 92 -6.87 3.01 -21.00
CA THR A 92 -5.41 2.96 -20.82
C THR A 92 -4.82 4.34 -20.99
#